data_AF-A0A662HIY1-F1
#
_entry.id   AF-A0A662HIY1-F1
#
_cell.length_a   1.000
_cell.length_b   1.000
_cell.length_c   1.000
_cell.angle_alpha   90.00
_cell.angle_beta   90.00
_cell.angle_gamma   90.00
#
_symmetry.space_group_name_H-M   'P 1'
#
loop_
_entity.id
_entity.type
_entity.pdbx_description
1 polymer ?
#
loop_
_entity_poly.entity_id
_entity_poly.type
_entity_poly.pdbx_seq_one_letter_code
_entity_poly.pdbx_strand_id
1 'polypeptide(L)'
;MSLTLYRLDDILEVERYFNYLLSMVVVDADKVLYEKYLRARGKSSFTRKRVGKSIARIRGYIIPIDVTVISETNIPITPCIVTNPAIEIYNNMVYIYLRLASIGSVFSRTFISVAKLKPENLSGRIKVKAYPILYGIMPYECVEDPRVDPDKNLSLYHVRAIYRTEISRVFTFHSQLTDYRVDKIEAINFYSKEWGTFLIQDYRDTFPLNNS
;
A
#
# COMPACT_ATOMS: atom_id res chain seq x y z
N MET A 1 18.12 -14.43 -5.24
CA MET A 1 17.19 -14.57 -4.10
C MET A 1 15.78 -14.33 -4.65
N SER A 2 14.74 -14.91 -4.06
CA SER A 2 13.35 -14.75 -4.54
C SER A 2 12.88 -13.30 -4.36
N LEU A 3 12.02 -12.80 -5.26
CA LEU A 3 11.29 -11.53 -5.09
C LEU A 3 10.05 -11.67 -4.19
N THR A 4 9.70 -12.90 -3.84
CA THR A 4 8.68 -13.24 -2.84
C THR A 4 9.34 -13.66 -1.53
N LEU A 5 8.92 -13.05 -0.43
CA LEU A 5 9.26 -13.43 0.93
C LEU A 5 8.08 -14.19 1.56
N TYR A 6 8.34 -15.42 2.02
CA TYR A 6 7.32 -16.34 2.53
C TYR A 6 7.25 -16.40 4.06
N ARG A 7 8.32 -16.00 4.75
CA ARG A 7 8.42 -16.05 6.22
C ARG A 7 8.63 -14.64 6.75
N LEU A 8 7.54 -14.01 7.16
CA LEU A 8 7.55 -12.64 7.68
C LEU A 8 7.98 -12.59 9.16
N ASP A 9 7.98 -13.73 9.85
CA ASP A 9 8.37 -13.90 11.25
C ASP A 9 9.89 -14.07 11.45
N ASP A 10 10.62 -14.53 10.42
CA ASP A 10 12.07 -14.66 10.45
C ASP A 10 12.75 -13.32 10.10
N ILE A 11 13.08 -12.56 11.15
CA ILE A 11 13.69 -11.23 11.03
C ILE A 11 15.00 -11.24 10.23
N LEU A 12 15.82 -12.30 10.31
CA LEU A 12 17.07 -12.38 9.55
C LEU A 12 16.81 -12.65 8.06
N GLU A 13 15.79 -13.45 7.75
CA GLU A 13 15.33 -13.63 6.38
C GLU A 13 14.78 -12.33 5.80
N VAL A 14 13.93 -11.62 6.55
CA VAL A 14 13.38 -10.31 6.16
C VAL A 14 14.48 -9.29 5.90
N GLU A 15 15.50 -9.23 6.77
CA GLU A 15 16.61 -8.28 6.59
C GLU A 15 17.40 -8.57 5.31
N ARG A 16 17.74 -9.85 5.07
CA ARG A 16 18.45 -10.27 3.86
C ARG A 16 17.62 -9.98 2.61
N TYR A 17 16.31 -10.21 2.68
CA TYR A 17 15.39 -9.92 1.59
C TYR A 17 15.37 -8.42 1.26
N PHE A 18 15.23 -7.54 2.25
CA PHE A 18 15.29 -6.10 2.00
C PHE A 18 16.65 -5.63 1.48
N ASN A 19 17.76 -6.18 1.98
CA ASN A 19 19.09 -5.89 1.42
C ASN A 19 19.19 -6.29 -0.06
N TYR A 20 18.62 -7.43 -0.42
CA TYR A 20 18.56 -7.88 -1.81
C TYR A 20 17.73 -6.92 -2.67
N LEU A 21 16.53 -6.52 -2.24
CA LEU A 21 15.71 -5.55 -2.97
C LEU A 21 16.44 -4.21 -3.16
N LEU A 22 17.11 -3.73 -2.12
CA LEU A 22 17.91 -2.51 -2.18
C LEU A 22 19.04 -2.61 -3.23
N SER A 23 19.65 -3.78 -3.40
CA SER A 23 20.68 -4.01 -4.43
C SER A 23 20.14 -4.11 -5.86
N MET A 24 18.83 -4.33 -6.04
CA MET A 24 18.18 -4.43 -7.36
C MET A 24 17.72 -3.07 -7.91
N VAL A 25 17.94 -1.99 -7.17
CA VAL A 25 17.53 -0.64 -7.58
C VAL A 25 18.44 -0.14 -8.70
N VAL A 26 17.83 0.17 -9.85
CA VAL A 26 18.51 0.77 -11.00
C VAL A 26 18.12 2.25 -11.07
N VAL A 27 18.92 3.13 -10.44
CA VAL A 27 18.63 4.57 -10.35
C VAL A 27 18.52 5.23 -11.73
N ASP A 28 19.25 4.73 -12.73
CA ASP A 28 19.18 5.26 -14.09
C ASP A 28 17.84 4.95 -14.78
N ALA A 29 17.14 3.89 -14.36
CA ALA A 29 15.79 3.61 -14.85
C ALA A 29 14.82 4.72 -14.45
N ASP A 30 14.93 5.26 -13.23
CA ASP A 30 14.11 6.37 -12.73
C ASP A 30 14.31 7.63 -13.60
N LYS A 31 15.56 7.93 -13.99
CA LYS A 31 15.88 9.06 -14.89
C LYS A 31 15.24 8.87 -16.27
N VAL A 32 15.37 7.68 -16.86
CA VAL A 32 14.79 7.37 -18.16
C VAL A 32 13.26 7.48 -18.12
N LEU A 33 12.62 6.99 -17.06
CA LEU A 33 11.17 7.11 -16.87
C LEU A 33 10.74 8.56 -16.72
N TYR A 34 11.49 9.36 -15.97
CA TYR A 34 11.23 10.78 -15.80
C TYR A 34 11.32 11.54 -17.13
N GLU A 35 12.35 11.28 -17.94
CA GLU A 35 12.47 11.88 -19.27
C GLU A 35 11.31 11.48 -20.19
N LYS A 36 10.92 10.20 -20.19
CA LYS A 36 9.75 9.72 -20.95
C LYS A 36 8.47 10.44 -20.50
N TYR A 37 8.27 10.59 -19.20
CA TYR A 37 7.15 11.34 -18.64
C TYR A 37 7.14 12.80 -19.13
N LEU A 38 8.27 13.51 -19.08
CA LEU A 38 8.36 14.89 -19.55
C LEU A 38 8.01 15.03 -21.04
N ARG A 39 8.53 14.11 -21.87
CA ARG A 39 8.21 14.08 -23.32
C ARG A 39 6.73 13.79 -23.57
N ALA A 40 6.13 12.88 -22.82
CA ALA A 40 4.71 12.55 -22.94
C ALA A 40 3.82 13.71 -22.48
N ARG A 41 4.18 14.34 -21.35
CA ARG A 41 3.48 15.52 -20.81
C ARG A 41 3.50 16.70 -21.78
N GLY A 42 4.61 16.93 -22.47
CA GLY A 42 4.69 17.98 -23.50
C GLY A 42 3.79 17.74 -24.71
N LYS A 43 3.39 16.48 -24.96
CA LYS A 43 2.50 16.08 -26.05
C LYS A 43 1.03 15.95 -25.64
N SER A 44 0.75 15.82 -24.34
CA SER A 44 -0.60 15.66 -23.85
C SER A 44 -1.26 17.00 -23.60
N SER A 45 -2.32 17.31 -24.35
CA SER A 45 -3.19 18.46 -24.10
C SER A 45 -4.15 18.17 -22.94
N PHE A 46 -3.63 17.87 -21.76
CA PHE A 46 -4.46 17.60 -20.58
C PHE A 46 -4.78 18.92 -19.86
N THR A 47 -5.82 19.61 -20.29
CA THR A 47 -6.35 20.76 -19.56
C THR A 47 -7.23 20.22 -18.43
N ARG A 48 -6.71 20.21 -17.19
CA ARG A 48 -7.51 19.85 -16.01
C ARG A 48 -8.65 20.87 -15.91
N LYS A 49 -9.88 20.48 -16.30
CA LYS A 49 -11.06 21.35 -16.20
C LYS A 49 -11.19 21.80 -14.74
N ARG A 50 -10.88 23.08 -14.48
CA ARG A 50 -11.11 23.70 -13.19
C ARG A 50 -12.59 24.07 -13.08
N VAL A 51 -13.24 23.45 -12.09
CA VAL A 51 -14.41 23.94 -11.34
C VAL A 51 -15.77 23.85 -12.07
N GLY A 52 -16.70 23.14 -11.42
CA GLY A 52 -18.14 23.15 -11.75
C GLY A 52 -18.73 21.74 -11.79
N LYS A 53 -19.19 21.23 -10.64
CA LYS A 53 -19.64 19.86 -10.33
C LYS A 53 -18.49 18.89 -10.03
N SER A 54 -18.41 18.41 -8.80
CA SER A 54 -17.45 17.35 -8.43
C SER A 54 -17.74 16.11 -9.27
N ILE A 55 -16.69 15.43 -9.73
CA ILE A 55 -16.77 14.18 -10.50
C ILE A 55 -17.45 13.07 -9.67
N ALA A 56 -17.50 13.23 -8.35
CA ALA A 56 -18.17 12.32 -7.41
C ALA A 56 -18.90 13.10 -6.31
N ARG A 57 -20.08 12.60 -5.90
CA ARG A 57 -20.76 13.06 -4.68
C ARG A 57 -20.21 12.30 -3.48
N ILE A 58 -19.81 13.00 -2.42
CA ILE A 58 -19.38 12.36 -1.17
C ILE A 58 -20.58 11.61 -0.58
N ARG A 59 -20.45 10.28 -0.44
CA ARG A 59 -21.49 9.41 0.15
C ARG A 59 -21.28 9.19 1.64
N GLY A 60 -20.03 9.14 2.08
CA GLY A 60 -19.67 9.00 3.48
C GLY A 60 -18.20 9.35 3.73
N TYR A 61 -17.83 9.44 5.00
CA TYR A 61 -16.48 9.75 5.44
C TYR A 61 -16.16 9.02 6.76
N ILE A 62 -14.87 8.82 7.01
CA ILE A 62 -14.31 8.25 8.24
C ILE A 62 -13.31 9.28 8.79
N ILE A 63 -13.33 9.52 10.09
CA ILE A 63 -12.30 10.30 10.80
C ILE A 63 -11.64 9.43 11.87
N PRO A 64 -10.43 9.78 12.37
CA PRO A 64 -9.69 8.91 13.29
C PRO A 64 -10.47 8.43 14.52
N ILE A 65 -11.27 9.30 15.15
CA ILE A 65 -12.10 8.95 16.32
C ILE A 65 -13.22 7.93 16.00
N ASP A 66 -13.54 7.70 14.73
CA ASP A 66 -14.54 6.73 14.29
C ASP A 66 -13.94 5.34 14.01
N VAL A 67 -12.62 5.18 14.19
CA VAL A 67 -11.91 3.93 13.95
C VAL A 67 -11.45 3.33 15.27
N THR A 68 -12.06 2.21 15.66
CA THR A 68 -11.58 1.39 16.77
C THR A 68 -10.68 0.29 16.22
N VAL A 69 -9.43 0.21 16.69
CA VAL A 69 -8.47 -0.80 16.25
C VAL A 69 -8.14 -1.73 17.41
N ILE A 70 -8.14 -3.05 17.16
CA ILE A 70 -7.76 -4.06 18.15
C ILE A 70 -6.67 -4.94 17.54
N SER A 71 -5.54 -5.09 18.23
CA SER A 71 -4.47 -6.00 17.81
C SER A 71 -4.90 -7.47 17.85
N GLU A 72 -4.11 -8.35 17.26
CA GLU A 72 -4.32 -9.80 17.34
C GLU A 72 -4.30 -10.34 18.78
N THR A 73 -3.62 -9.64 19.68
CA THR A 73 -3.52 -9.94 21.12
C THR A 73 -4.59 -9.24 21.95
N ASN A 74 -5.67 -8.74 21.33
CA ASN A 74 -6.75 -7.99 21.98
C ASN A 74 -6.34 -6.70 22.68
N ILE A 75 -5.22 -6.09 22.27
CA ILE A 75 -4.77 -4.80 22.80
C ILE A 75 -5.41 -3.69 21.97
N PRO A 76 -6.13 -2.73 22.59
CA PRO A 76 -6.66 -1.57 21.89
C PRO A 76 -5.51 -0.71 21.34
N ILE A 77 -5.58 -0.36 20.05
CA ILE A 77 -4.66 0.57 19.41
C ILE A 77 -5.43 1.85 19.13
N THR A 78 -4.94 2.98 19.63
CA THR A 78 -5.56 4.28 19.36
C THR A 78 -4.93 4.89 18.11
N PRO A 79 -5.66 5.01 16.99
CA PRO A 79 -5.13 5.63 15.78
C PRO A 79 -5.08 7.16 15.92
N CYS A 80 -3.95 7.76 15.55
CA CYS A 80 -3.83 9.22 15.37
C CYS A 80 -4.02 9.65 13.91
N ILE A 81 -3.78 8.72 12.98
CA ILE A 81 -3.84 8.94 11.53
C ILE A 81 -4.67 7.81 10.91
N VAL A 82 -5.62 8.17 10.04
CA VAL A 82 -6.43 7.25 9.22
C VAL A 82 -6.50 7.84 7.81
N THR A 83 -5.86 7.20 6.83
CA THR A 83 -5.76 7.78 5.47
C THR A 83 -5.79 6.72 4.38
N ASN A 84 -5.80 7.20 3.13
CA ASN A 84 -5.57 6.43 1.90
C ASN A 84 -6.32 5.09 1.89
N PRO A 85 -7.66 5.12 2.04
CA PRO A 85 -8.42 3.88 2.08
C PRO A 85 -8.44 3.21 0.70
N ALA A 86 -8.39 1.88 0.69
CA ALA A 86 -8.85 1.08 -0.43
C ALA A 86 -10.12 0.32 -0.05
N ILE A 87 -11.01 0.12 -1.02
CA ILE A 87 -12.31 -0.50 -0.80
C ILE A 87 -12.47 -1.67 -1.78
N GLU A 88 -12.73 -2.86 -1.25
CA GLU A 88 -13.11 -4.04 -2.01
C GLU A 88 -14.54 -4.44 -1.62
N ILE A 89 -15.34 -4.88 -2.59
CA ILE A 89 -16.65 -5.47 -2.34
C ILE A 89 -16.59 -6.93 -2.77
N TYR A 90 -16.71 -7.83 -1.80
CA TYR A 90 -16.63 -9.27 -2.04
C TYR A 90 -17.65 -10.00 -1.15
N ASN A 91 -18.39 -10.94 -1.72
CA ASN A 91 -19.44 -11.72 -1.04
C ASN A 91 -20.42 -10.87 -0.21
N ASN A 92 -20.95 -9.80 -0.82
CA ASN A 92 -21.88 -8.84 -0.19
C ASN A 92 -21.35 -8.15 1.08
N MET A 93 -20.02 -8.12 1.24
CA MET A 93 -19.34 -7.40 2.30
C MET A 93 -18.39 -6.37 1.69
N VAL A 94 -18.25 -5.25 2.38
CA VAL A 94 -17.30 -4.20 2.05
C VAL A 94 -16.11 -4.35 2.99
N TYR A 95 -14.93 -4.43 2.40
CA TYR A 95 -13.65 -4.42 3.08
C TYR A 95 -13.02 -3.04 2.84
N ILE A 96 -12.78 -2.32 3.93
CA ILE A 96 -12.08 -1.04 3.89
C ILE A 96 -10.70 -1.24 4.48
N TYR A 97 -9.69 -1.20 3.62
CA TYR A 97 -8.29 -1.22 4.00
C TYR A 97 -7.86 0.21 4.34
N LEU A 98 -7.32 0.41 5.53
CA LEU A 98 -6.98 1.71 6.08
C LEU A 98 -5.48 1.77 6.37
N ARG A 99 -4.82 2.83 5.91
CA ARG A 99 -3.48 3.18 6.39
C ARG A 99 -3.60 3.89 7.73
N LEU A 100 -3.07 3.27 8.78
CA LEU A 100 -3.16 3.74 10.16
C LEU A 100 -1.79 4.09 10.74
N ALA A 101 -1.75 5.04 11.66
CA ALA A 101 -0.64 5.22 12.61
C ALA A 101 -1.20 5.33 14.02
N SER A 102 -0.49 4.78 15.02
CA SER A 102 -0.90 4.83 16.42
C SER A 102 -0.35 6.03 17.18
N ILE A 103 -1.02 6.41 18.28
CA ILE A 103 -0.47 7.34 19.28
C ILE A 103 0.85 6.76 19.83
N GLY A 104 1.90 7.57 19.83
CA GLY A 104 3.25 7.14 20.26
C GLY A 104 4.15 6.62 19.13
N SER A 105 3.64 6.53 17.89
CA SER A 105 4.48 6.30 16.72
C SER A 105 5.29 7.55 16.39
N VAL A 106 6.43 7.74 17.07
CA VAL A 106 7.32 8.93 16.94
C VAL A 106 7.89 9.08 15.52
N PHE A 107 7.77 8.04 14.68
CA PHE A 107 8.36 7.98 13.34
C PHE A 107 7.34 7.82 12.20
N SER A 108 6.07 8.16 12.43
CA SER A 108 5.01 7.97 11.41
C SER A 108 4.97 6.53 10.88
N ARG A 109 5.29 5.54 11.72
CA ARG A 109 5.25 4.12 11.36
C ARG A 109 3.80 3.74 11.16
N THR A 110 3.45 3.55 9.91
CA THR A 110 2.11 3.18 9.50
C THR A 110 2.01 1.69 9.24
N PHE A 111 0.81 1.19 9.39
CA PHE A 111 0.42 -0.19 9.13
C PHE A 111 -0.94 -0.19 8.42
N ILE A 112 -1.30 -1.33 7.84
CA ILE A 112 -2.61 -1.50 7.20
C ILE A 112 -3.52 -2.30 8.13
N SER A 113 -4.73 -1.80 8.30
CA SER A 113 -5.83 -2.52 8.95
C SER A 113 -7.00 -2.68 7.99
N VAL A 114 -7.82 -3.71 8.22
CA VAL A 114 -9.06 -3.93 7.49
C VAL A 114 -10.27 -3.75 8.42
N ALA A 115 -11.27 -3.02 7.94
CA ALA A 115 -12.60 -2.99 8.53
C ALA A 115 -13.58 -3.71 7.61
N LYS A 116 -14.52 -4.44 8.21
CA LYS A 116 -15.57 -5.17 7.50
C LYS A 116 -16.95 -4.61 7.84
N LEU A 117 -17.72 -4.21 6.84
CA LEU A 117 -19.10 -3.73 7.01
C LEU A 117 -19.97 -4.14 5.82
N LYS A 118 -21.29 -3.98 5.97
CA LYS A 118 -22.22 -4.19 4.87
C LYS A 118 -22.34 -2.94 3.98
N PRO A 119 -22.68 -3.07 2.68
CA PRO A 119 -22.82 -1.94 1.76
C PRO A 119 -23.76 -0.82 2.24
N GLU A 120 -24.84 -1.17 2.94
CA GLU A 120 -25.80 -0.21 3.51
C GLU A 120 -25.16 0.74 4.55
N ASN A 121 -24.06 0.33 5.17
CA ASN A 121 -23.36 1.12 6.19
C ASN A 121 -22.33 2.10 5.58
N LEU A 122 -22.20 2.19 4.25
CA LEU A 122 -21.31 3.12 3.55
C LEU A 122 -21.93 4.51 3.32
N SER A 123 -22.60 5.08 4.31
CA SER A 123 -23.18 6.42 4.17
C SER A 123 -23.05 7.28 5.43
N GLY A 124 -22.90 8.59 5.23
CA GLY A 124 -22.73 9.55 6.33
C GLY A 124 -21.39 9.41 7.05
N ARG A 125 -21.40 9.55 8.37
CA ARG A 125 -20.24 9.36 9.24
C ARG A 125 -20.08 7.89 9.58
N ILE A 126 -19.11 7.23 8.97
CA ILE A 126 -18.92 5.78 9.04
C ILE A 126 -18.03 5.45 10.23
N LYS A 127 -18.54 4.64 11.17
CA LYS A 127 -17.79 4.10 12.30
C LYS A 127 -17.39 2.67 12.02
N VAL A 128 -16.13 2.33 12.26
CA VAL A 128 -15.59 1.01 11.92
C VAL A 128 -14.77 0.42 13.07
N LYS A 129 -14.89 -0.90 13.20
CA LYS A 129 -13.94 -1.72 13.94
C LYS A 129 -12.96 -2.33 12.94
N ALA A 130 -11.70 -1.98 13.08
CA ALA A 130 -10.63 -2.41 12.19
C ALA A 130 -9.67 -3.37 12.89
N TYR A 131 -9.07 -4.26 12.12
CA TYR A 131 -8.09 -5.24 12.57
C TYR A 131 -6.80 -5.06 11.77
N PRO A 132 -5.64 -4.92 12.41
CA PRO A 132 -4.36 -4.90 11.70
C PRO A 132 -4.16 -6.19 10.91
N ILE A 133 -3.75 -6.04 9.65
CA ILE A 133 -3.48 -7.17 8.75
C ILE A 133 -2.04 -7.14 8.23
N LEU A 134 -1.39 -5.98 8.32
CA LEU A 134 -0.04 -5.80 7.80
C LEU A 134 0.72 -4.72 8.55
N TYR A 135 1.62 -5.15 9.42
CA TYR A 135 2.56 -4.28 10.12
C TYR A 135 3.85 -4.09 9.31
N GLY A 136 4.61 -3.05 9.67
CA GLY A 136 6.04 -3.03 9.40
C GLY A 136 6.68 -4.20 10.13
N ILE A 137 7.49 -4.98 9.42
CA ILE A 137 8.23 -6.10 9.98
C ILE A 137 9.49 -5.57 10.67
N MET A 138 10.06 -4.50 10.10
CA MET A 138 11.26 -3.84 10.62
C MET A 138 10.93 -2.49 11.28
N PRO A 139 11.71 -2.05 12.30
CA PRO A 139 11.47 -0.77 12.98
C PRO A 139 11.73 0.45 12.10
N TYR A 140 12.43 0.29 10.98
CA TYR A 140 12.70 1.32 9.98
C TYR A 140 11.70 1.32 8.82
N GLU A 141 10.57 0.62 8.95
CA GLU A 141 9.63 0.40 7.86
C GLU A 141 8.26 1.05 8.11
N CYS A 142 7.71 1.70 7.08
CA CYS A 142 6.30 2.07 7.05
C CYS A 142 5.57 1.26 5.98
N VAL A 143 4.37 0.77 6.30
CA VAL A 143 3.46 0.16 5.33
C VAL A 143 2.35 1.15 5.01
N GLU A 144 2.14 1.42 3.73
CA GLU A 144 1.39 2.55 3.22
C GLU A 144 0.51 2.16 2.04
N ASP A 145 -0.41 3.06 1.70
CA ASP A 145 -1.15 3.10 0.44
C ASP A 145 -1.72 1.74 0.02
N PRO A 146 -2.63 1.13 0.82
CA PRO A 146 -3.32 -0.08 0.40
C PRO A 146 -4.06 0.19 -0.90
N ARG A 147 -4.01 -0.77 -1.83
CA ARG A 147 -4.78 -0.79 -3.07
C ARG A 147 -5.27 -2.19 -3.35
N VAL A 148 -6.45 -2.30 -3.93
CA VAL A 148 -7.07 -3.59 -4.26
C VAL A 148 -7.21 -3.73 -5.76
N ASP A 149 -6.96 -4.93 -6.25
CA ASP A 149 -7.20 -5.27 -7.66
C ASP A 149 -8.70 -5.49 -7.86
N PRO A 150 -9.38 -4.72 -8.74
CA PRO A 150 -10.80 -4.93 -8.99
C PRO A 150 -11.10 -6.28 -9.66
N ASP A 151 -10.11 -6.88 -10.34
CA ASP A 151 -10.26 -8.12 -11.09
C ASP A 151 -9.81 -9.36 -10.29
N LYS A 152 -9.10 -9.16 -9.17
CA LYS A 152 -8.59 -10.25 -8.32
C LYS A 152 -8.98 -10.02 -6.86
N ASN A 153 -9.97 -10.80 -6.41
CA ASN A 153 -10.38 -10.78 -5.02
C ASN A 153 -9.22 -11.12 -4.08
N LEU A 154 -9.19 -10.49 -2.90
CA LEU A 154 -8.20 -10.72 -1.85
C LEU A 154 -6.76 -10.40 -2.29
N SER A 155 -6.60 -9.61 -3.34
CA SER A 155 -5.32 -9.12 -3.85
C SER A 155 -5.04 -7.73 -3.29
N LEU A 156 -4.08 -7.63 -2.37
CA LEU A 156 -3.70 -6.39 -1.71
C LEU A 156 -2.33 -5.93 -2.20
N TYR A 157 -2.30 -4.79 -2.87
CA TYR A 157 -1.08 -4.04 -3.10
C TYR A 157 -0.85 -3.06 -1.96
N HIS A 158 0.42 -2.86 -1.60
CA HIS A 158 0.83 -1.92 -0.56
C HIS A 158 2.22 -1.39 -0.87
N VAL A 159 2.51 -0.22 -0.32
CA VAL A 159 3.81 0.43 -0.43
C VAL A 159 4.56 0.22 0.87
N ARG A 160 5.85 -0.11 0.79
CA ARG A 160 6.74 -0.16 1.96
C ARG A 160 7.85 0.84 1.78
N ALA A 161 7.89 1.82 2.70
CA ALA A 161 8.96 2.80 2.79
C ALA A 161 9.99 2.35 3.82
N ILE A 162 11.24 2.23 3.38
CA ILE A 162 12.37 1.70 4.13
C ILE A 162 13.33 2.85 4.44
N TYR A 163 13.40 3.22 5.73
CA TYR A 163 14.19 4.32 6.27
C TYR A 163 15.47 3.80 6.97
N ARG A 164 16.19 2.90 6.29
CA ARG A 164 17.42 2.27 6.82
C ARG A 164 18.68 3.11 6.56
N THR A 165 18.67 3.88 5.48
CA THR A 165 19.81 4.71 5.02
C THR A 165 19.38 6.17 4.90
N GLU A 166 20.34 7.08 4.68
CA GLU A 166 20.04 8.51 4.41
C GLU A 166 19.04 8.70 3.28
N ILE A 167 19.13 7.84 2.26
CA ILE A 167 18.17 7.82 1.17
C ILE A 167 17.08 6.79 1.50
N SER A 168 15.87 7.27 1.76
CA SER A 168 14.69 6.41 1.90
C SER A 168 14.41 5.68 0.60
N ARG A 169 14.11 4.38 0.68
CA ARG A 169 13.72 3.59 -0.49
C ARG A 169 12.28 3.15 -0.35
N VAL A 170 11.52 3.27 -1.42
CA VAL A 170 10.09 2.98 -1.42
C VAL A 170 9.80 1.98 -2.52
N PHE A 171 9.23 0.84 -2.11
CA PHE A 171 8.90 -0.25 -3.01
C PHE A 171 7.43 -0.61 -2.89
N THR A 172 6.87 -1.09 -4.00
CA THR A 172 5.50 -1.59 -4.04
C THR A 172 5.51 -3.09 -4.00
N PHE A 173 4.59 -3.63 -3.23
CA PHE A 173 4.45 -5.04 -2.98
C PHE A 173 3.03 -5.49 -3.31
N HIS A 174 2.93 -6.76 -3.67
CA HIS A 174 1.70 -7.51 -3.76
C HIS A 174 1.65 -8.53 -2.63
N SER A 175 0.46 -8.74 -2.08
CA SER A 175 0.16 -9.74 -1.09
C SER A 175 -1.20 -10.36 -1.40
N GLN A 176 -1.24 -11.69 -1.43
CA GLN A 176 -2.50 -12.42 -1.40
C GLN A 176 -2.99 -12.51 0.04
N LEU A 177 -4.25 -12.18 0.29
CA LEU A 177 -4.88 -12.31 1.60
C LEU A 177 -5.49 -13.71 1.76
N THR A 178 -5.14 -14.39 2.85
CA THR A 178 -5.78 -15.63 3.31
C THR A 178 -6.42 -15.33 4.65
N ASP A 179 -7.74 -15.51 4.80
CA ASP A 179 -8.47 -15.16 6.03
C ASP A 179 -8.14 -13.74 6.55
N TYR A 180 -7.97 -12.80 5.63
CA TYR A 180 -7.60 -11.40 5.89
C TYR A 180 -6.23 -11.22 6.57
N ARG A 181 -5.34 -12.19 6.42
CA ARG A 181 -3.93 -12.12 6.83
C ARG A 181 -3.02 -12.11 5.61
N VAL A 182 -1.88 -11.48 5.78
CA VAL A 182 -0.80 -11.46 4.79
C VAL A 182 0.26 -12.44 5.24
N ASP A 183 0.36 -13.57 4.55
CA ASP A 183 1.37 -14.60 4.86
C ASP A 183 2.67 -14.40 4.09
N LYS A 184 2.59 -13.73 2.93
CA LYS A 184 3.73 -13.46 2.06
C LYS A 184 3.65 -12.08 1.42
N ILE A 185 4.81 -11.53 1.08
CA ILE A 185 4.94 -10.29 0.33
C ILE A 185 5.79 -10.53 -0.91
N GLU A 186 5.37 -9.98 -2.05
CA GLU A 186 6.10 -10.06 -3.30
C GLU A 186 6.40 -8.66 -3.81
N ALA A 187 7.67 -8.35 -4.05
CA ALA A 187 8.07 -7.07 -4.59
C ALA A 187 7.67 -6.97 -6.06
N ILE A 188 6.95 -5.90 -6.41
CA ILE A 188 6.62 -5.59 -7.80
C ILE A 188 7.91 -5.25 -8.53
N ASN A 189 8.14 -5.98 -9.62
CA ASN A 189 9.34 -5.91 -10.41
C ASN A 189 9.01 -5.70 -11.88
N PHE A 190 10.03 -5.28 -12.61
CA PHE A 190 9.94 -4.95 -14.01
C PHE A 190 11.07 -5.65 -14.75
N TYR A 191 10.86 -5.92 -16.03
CA TYR A 191 11.87 -6.49 -16.90
C TYR A 191 12.20 -5.52 -18.03
N SER A 192 13.50 -5.36 -18.31
CA SER A 192 14.00 -4.72 -19.52
C SER A 192 15.10 -5.56 -20.14
N LYS A 193 15.25 -5.48 -21.46
CA LYS A 193 16.36 -6.16 -22.15
C LYS A 193 17.73 -5.62 -21.72
N GLU A 194 17.79 -4.38 -21.28
CA GLU A 194 19.04 -3.68 -20.89
C GLU A 194 19.48 -4.02 -19.47
N TRP A 195 18.55 -3.98 -18.51
CA TRP A 195 18.85 -4.11 -17.08
C TRP A 195 18.39 -5.45 -16.48
N GLY A 196 17.77 -6.32 -17.27
CA GLY A 196 17.16 -7.55 -16.76
C GLY A 196 15.97 -7.23 -15.85
N THR A 197 15.83 -7.99 -14.76
CA THR A 197 14.82 -7.75 -13.73
C THR A 197 15.29 -6.68 -12.75
N PHE A 198 14.48 -5.64 -12.56
CA PHE A 198 14.80 -4.50 -11.71
C PHE A 198 13.57 -4.01 -10.94
N LEU A 199 13.81 -3.15 -9.95
CA LEU A 199 12.78 -2.48 -9.18
C LEU A 199 12.75 -0.99 -9.53
N ILE A 200 11.55 -0.44 -9.66
CA ILE A 200 11.33 1.01 -9.78
C ILE A 200 10.99 1.54 -8.39
N GLN A 201 11.67 2.61 -7.99
CA GLN A 201 11.37 3.29 -6.72
C GLN A 201 10.14 4.18 -6.87
N ASP A 202 9.41 4.39 -5.77
CA ASP A 202 8.25 5.30 -5.73
C ASP A 202 7.18 4.98 -6.78
N TYR A 203 7.11 3.73 -7.24
CA TYR A 203 6.05 3.22 -8.10
C TYR A 203 4.75 3.06 -7.31
N ARG A 204 4.07 4.17 -7.00
CA ARG A 204 2.90 4.17 -6.13
C ARG A 204 1.62 4.00 -6.95
N ASP A 205 1.29 4.93 -7.84
CA ASP A 205 -0.12 5.17 -8.22
C ASP A 205 -0.73 4.31 -9.34
N THR A 206 -0.09 3.20 -9.72
CA THR A 206 -0.60 2.33 -10.78
C THR A 206 -0.44 0.86 -10.43
N PHE A 207 -1.42 0.04 -10.80
CA PHE A 207 -1.26 -1.41 -10.77
C PHE A 207 -0.28 -1.80 -11.87
N PRO A 208 0.65 -2.76 -11.64
CA PRO A 208 1.42 -3.31 -12.73
C PRO A 208 0.42 -3.93 -13.73
N LEU A 209 0.18 -3.25 -14.85
CA LEU A 209 -0.66 -3.75 -15.96
C LEU A 209 0.01 -4.90 -16.73
N ASN A 210 1.12 -5.42 -16.19
CA ASN A 210 1.79 -6.59 -16.74
C ASN A 210 0.91 -7.80 -16.43
N ASN A 211 0.03 -8.11 -17.37
CA ASN A 211 -0.49 -9.46 -17.50
C ASN A 211 0.72 -10.38 -17.70
N SER A 212 1.03 -11.17 -16.69
CA SER A 212 1.75 -12.43 -16.86
C SER A 212 0.89 -13.39 -17.69
#